data_AF-H1W1J2-F1
#
_entry.id   AF-H1W1J2-F1
#
_cell.length_a   1.000
_cell.length_b   1.000
_cell.length_c   1.000
_cell.angle_alpha   90.00
_cell.angle_beta   90.00
_cell.angle_gamma   90.00
#
_symmetry.space_group_name_H-M   'P 1'
#
loop_
_entity.id
_entity.type
_entity.pdbx_description
1 polymer ?
#
loop_
_entity_poly.entity_id
_entity_poly.type
_entity_poly.pdbx_seq_one_letter_code
_entity_poly.pdbx_strand_id
1 'polypeptide(L)'
;MACDVLKFLDASPRSLFDGDGQAEPTTGAADEDVFLSFLSSLVLLNMCNDVTSDGDGPTIKAIHEYLEARKFLLASLRELSDIPEGVSEIEAASSRLETTLLVSLCSADVETCQTVTACIGLFFEENSLVDVASDAAKGFATLLRNGEVYGEIASRAFRFTGLVAFQKRVRGLLRRLQYPTSGILSAWEYGFERWLLLSREVSMAPVDAVDERTLTEWRNYSGFLASLGGICTANQAIILEEPTLGVLRWIDRLPSENHEEPLLGRYLKLSIQLLGCASVRIREATREVLSSEVSSTLYQSLFKALESELEVLFTGALAPSDKAQDVEIIFAEQAISLLKALVERLESPSDLGAASAIHLGALALNFAKFLDGVSDSTNTLRVKIKLGRSS
;
A
#
# COMPACT_ATOMS: atom_id res chain seq x y z
N MET A 1 9.51 31.27 -6.05
CA MET A 1 9.36 30.01 -6.81
C MET A 1 8.26 30.05 -7.87
N ALA A 2 7.17 30.82 -7.73
CA ALA A 2 6.22 31.07 -8.84
C ALA A 2 6.85 31.67 -10.12
N CYS A 3 8.04 32.28 -9.98
CA CYS A 3 8.78 32.91 -11.07
C CYS A 3 9.55 31.91 -11.96
N ASP A 4 9.78 30.67 -11.51
CA ASP A 4 10.54 29.68 -12.30
C ASP A 4 9.62 28.80 -13.16
N VAL A 5 8.36 28.59 -12.74
CA VAL A 5 7.34 27.93 -13.55
C VAL A 5 6.95 28.80 -14.76
N LEU A 6 6.79 30.12 -14.56
CA LEU A 6 6.49 31.06 -15.65
C LEU A 6 7.65 31.18 -16.66
N LYS A 7 8.91 31.13 -16.21
CA LYS A 7 10.08 31.13 -17.11
C LYS A 7 10.18 29.88 -17.99
N PHE A 8 9.65 28.75 -17.53
CA PHE A 8 9.63 27.50 -18.30
C PHE A 8 8.46 27.49 -19.31
N LEU A 9 7.35 28.15 -18.97
CA LEU A 9 6.22 28.40 -19.87
C LEU A 9 6.52 29.49 -20.92
N ASP A 10 7.44 30.41 -20.65
CA ASP A 10 7.92 31.44 -21.59
C ASP A 10 8.85 30.90 -22.70
N ALA A 11 9.20 29.61 -22.68
CA ALA A 11 9.93 28.97 -23.78
C ALA A 11 9.00 28.81 -24.99
N SER A 12 9.02 29.80 -25.90
CA SER A 12 8.18 29.83 -27.09
C SER A 12 8.34 28.55 -27.95
N PRO A 13 7.24 27.92 -28.43
CA PRO A 13 7.28 26.65 -29.17
C PRO A 13 7.98 26.70 -30.53
N ARG A 14 8.25 27.91 -31.07
CA ARG A 14 8.66 28.08 -32.47
C ARG A 14 10.08 27.63 -32.79
N SER A 15 10.99 27.56 -31.81
CA SER A 15 12.39 27.22 -32.08
C SER A 15 12.67 25.71 -32.17
N LEU A 16 11.69 24.85 -31.87
CA LEU A 16 11.82 23.39 -31.95
C LEU A 16 11.30 22.79 -33.25
N PHE A 17 10.54 23.56 -34.05
CA PHE A 17 9.88 23.09 -35.27
C PHE A 17 10.23 23.85 -36.56
N ASP A 18 11.16 24.82 -36.53
CA ASP A 18 11.74 25.39 -37.75
C ASP A 18 12.75 24.41 -38.38
N GLY A 19 12.23 23.32 -38.92
CA GLY A 19 12.83 22.57 -40.01
C GLY A 19 12.08 22.94 -41.28
N ASP A 20 12.72 23.74 -42.14
CA ASP A 20 12.29 24.22 -43.47
C ASP A 20 11.07 23.52 -44.09
N GLY A 21 9.94 24.23 -44.17
CA GLY A 21 8.83 23.82 -45.03
C GLY A 21 7.54 24.62 -44.81
N GLN A 22 7.23 25.53 -45.73
CA GLN A 22 6.00 26.33 -45.77
C GLN A 22 4.72 25.47 -45.67
N ALA A 23 3.92 25.69 -44.64
CA ALA A 23 2.48 25.39 -44.62
C ALA A 23 1.76 26.46 -43.76
N GLU A 24 0.61 26.94 -44.25
CA GLU A 24 -0.22 27.96 -43.59
C GLU A 24 -0.74 27.50 -42.22
N PRO A 25 -0.88 28.40 -41.22
CA PRO A 25 -1.27 28.02 -39.87
C PRO A 25 -2.79 28.06 -39.72
N THR A 26 -3.43 26.89 -39.74
CA THR A 26 -4.84 26.75 -39.34
C THR A 26 -5.03 25.61 -38.34
N THR A 27 -4.22 25.55 -37.27
CA THR A 27 -4.34 24.54 -36.18
C THR A 27 -3.74 24.98 -34.82
N GLY A 28 -3.54 26.27 -34.56
CA GLY A 28 -2.60 26.74 -33.50
C GLY A 28 -3.02 26.63 -32.02
N ALA A 29 -4.31 26.73 -31.64
CA ALA A 29 -4.70 26.84 -30.23
C ALA A 29 -4.80 25.49 -29.51
N ALA A 30 -5.44 24.50 -30.15
CA ALA A 30 -5.61 23.17 -29.57
C ALA A 30 -4.25 22.46 -29.35
N ASP A 31 -3.26 22.70 -30.21
CA ASP A 31 -1.93 22.09 -30.13
C ASP A 31 -1.08 22.70 -28.98
N GLU A 32 -1.30 23.98 -28.65
CA GLU A 32 -0.65 24.65 -27.53
C GLU A 32 -1.20 24.18 -26.17
N ASP A 33 -2.53 23.99 -26.04
CA ASP A 33 -3.16 23.51 -24.80
C ASP A 33 -2.77 22.05 -24.49
N VAL A 34 -2.73 21.19 -25.52
CA VAL A 34 -2.21 19.81 -25.47
C VAL A 34 -0.78 19.80 -24.91
N PHE A 35 0.07 20.67 -25.45
CA PHE A 35 1.49 20.75 -25.08
C PHE A 35 1.69 21.23 -23.63
N LEU A 36 0.89 22.18 -23.16
CA LEU A 36 0.94 22.68 -21.78
C LEU A 36 0.49 21.61 -20.77
N SER A 37 -0.58 20.87 -21.06
CA SER A 37 -1.05 19.77 -20.20
C SER A 37 -0.03 18.62 -20.14
N PHE A 38 0.58 18.30 -21.28
CA PHE A 38 1.68 17.34 -21.38
C PHE A 38 2.89 17.76 -20.53
N LEU A 39 3.38 19.00 -20.71
CA LEU A 39 4.58 19.48 -20.01
C LEU A 39 4.35 19.56 -18.50
N SER A 40 3.16 20.02 -18.08
CA SER A 40 2.75 20.05 -16.68
C SER A 40 2.75 18.65 -16.05
N SER A 41 2.27 17.65 -16.78
CA SER A 41 2.22 16.26 -16.29
C SER A 41 3.60 15.62 -16.27
N LEU A 42 4.49 15.97 -17.22
CA LEU A 42 5.88 15.52 -17.23
C LEU A 42 6.68 16.08 -16.05
N VAL A 43 6.49 17.36 -15.70
CA VAL A 43 7.13 17.96 -14.51
C VAL A 43 6.67 17.25 -13.25
N LEU A 44 5.36 17.03 -13.10
CA LEU A 44 4.80 16.30 -11.97
C LEU A 44 5.35 14.88 -11.87
N LEU A 45 5.44 14.16 -12.99
CA LEU A 45 6.02 12.83 -13.07
C LEU A 45 7.46 12.81 -12.58
N ASN A 46 8.29 13.76 -13.01
CA ASN A 46 9.69 13.87 -12.58
C ASN A 46 9.78 14.16 -11.08
N MET A 47 8.99 15.09 -10.56
CA MET A 47 8.96 15.38 -9.11
C MET A 47 8.57 14.14 -8.30
N CYS A 48 7.64 13.33 -8.78
CA CYS A 48 7.25 12.08 -8.12
C CYS A 48 8.31 10.98 -8.24
N ASN A 49 9.16 11.01 -9.27
CA ASN A 49 10.30 10.09 -9.40
C ASN A 49 11.44 10.43 -8.43
N ASP A 50 11.56 11.71 -8.04
CA ASP A 50 12.56 12.20 -7.08
C ASP A 50 12.21 11.94 -5.61
N VAL A 51 11.01 11.40 -5.32
CA VAL A 51 10.61 10.96 -3.98
C VAL A 51 11.33 9.63 -3.66
N THR A 52 12.27 9.69 -2.72
CA THR A 52 13.17 8.60 -2.31
C THR A 52 12.87 8.10 -0.90
N SER A 53 12.97 6.79 -0.66
CA SER A 53 12.54 6.17 0.61
C SER A 53 13.11 6.70 1.95
N ASP A 54 14.08 7.63 1.97
CA ASP A 54 14.80 8.10 3.17
C ASP A 54 14.33 9.46 3.73
N GLY A 55 13.18 9.98 3.29
CA GLY A 55 12.51 11.11 3.93
C GLY A 55 12.20 12.24 2.95
N ASP A 56 10.99 12.19 2.41
CA ASP A 56 10.59 13.02 1.27
C ASP A 56 9.78 14.26 1.63
N GLY A 57 9.74 14.66 2.90
CA GLY A 57 8.98 15.84 3.34
C GLY A 57 9.19 17.07 2.44
N PRO A 58 10.45 17.45 2.10
CA PRO A 58 10.71 18.57 1.19
C PRO A 58 10.17 18.37 -0.23
N THR A 59 10.34 17.19 -0.82
CA THR A 59 9.87 16.88 -2.18
C THR A 59 8.34 16.81 -2.23
N ILE A 60 7.70 16.22 -1.22
CA ILE A 60 6.24 16.21 -1.07
C ILE A 60 5.68 17.62 -0.91
N LYS A 61 6.38 18.49 -0.17
CA LYS A 61 6.01 19.90 -0.08
C LYS A 61 6.14 20.62 -1.43
N ALA A 62 7.20 20.34 -2.19
CA ALA A 62 7.33 20.89 -3.54
C ALA A 62 6.19 20.40 -4.46
N ILE A 63 5.82 19.12 -4.38
CA ILE A 63 4.66 18.55 -5.10
C ILE A 63 3.37 19.27 -4.67
N HIS A 64 3.17 19.52 -3.37
CA HIS A 64 2.01 20.26 -2.88
C HIS A 64 1.93 21.68 -3.48
N GLU A 65 3.02 22.45 -3.40
CA GLU A 65 3.09 23.81 -3.97
C GLU A 65 2.84 23.78 -5.50
N TYR A 66 3.33 22.75 -6.19
CA TYR A 66 3.10 22.54 -7.61
C TYR A 66 1.63 22.25 -7.92
N LEU A 67 0.98 21.35 -7.18
CA LEU A 67 -0.44 21.02 -7.34
C LEU A 67 -1.34 22.22 -7.04
N GLU A 68 -1.03 23.04 -6.04
CA GLU A 68 -1.76 24.28 -5.77
C GLU A 68 -1.68 25.26 -6.95
N ALA A 69 -0.48 25.46 -7.50
CA ALA A 69 -0.28 26.32 -8.66
C ALA A 69 -1.00 25.79 -9.90
N ARG A 70 -0.88 24.49 -10.17
CA ARG A 70 -1.54 23.80 -11.30
C ARG A 70 -3.06 23.93 -11.21
N LYS A 71 -3.65 23.65 -10.03
CA LYS A 71 -5.09 23.82 -9.79
C LYS A 71 -5.54 25.26 -9.99
N PHE A 72 -4.78 26.24 -9.48
CA PHE A 72 -5.11 27.66 -9.66
C PHE A 72 -5.15 28.06 -11.14
N LEU A 73 -4.20 27.57 -11.94
CA LEU A 73 -4.16 27.81 -13.37
C LEU A 73 -5.35 27.17 -14.09
N LEU A 74 -5.66 25.91 -13.82
CA LEU A 74 -6.81 25.20 -14.42
C LEU A 74 -8.15 25.89 -14.08
N ALA A 75 -8.31 26.36 -12.85
CA ALA A 75 -9.50 27.11 -12.45
C ALA A 75 -9.62 28.48 -13.13
N SER A 76 -8.48 29.09 -13.49
CA SER A 76 -8.41 30.41 -14.13
C SER A 76 -8.51 30.33 -15.66
N LEU A 77 -8.05 29.23 -16.25
CA LEU A 77 -7.96 28.99 -17.69
C LEU A 77 -8.61 27.65 -18.02
N ARG A 78 -9.94 27.66 -18.20
CA ARG A 78 -10.70 26.43 -18.48
C ARG A 78 -10.31 25.73 -19.77
N GLU A 79 -9.77 26.47 -20.74
CA GLU A 79 -9.26 25.94 -22.02
C GLU A 79 -8.13 24.91 -21.79
N LEU A 80 -7.34 25.05 -20.71
CA LEU A 80 -6.33 24.07 -20.29
C LEU A 80 -6.92 22.77 -19.70
N SER A 81 -8.24 22.71 -19.49
CA SER A 81 -8.93 21.53 -18.95
C SER A 81 -9.34 20.54 -20.04
N ASP A 82 -9.24 20.93 -21.32
CA ASP A 82 -9.50 20.05 -22.45
C ASP A 82 -8.34 19.07 -22.60
N ILE A 83 -8.55 17.84 -22.11
CA ILE A 83 -7.53 16.79 -22.18
C ILE A 83 -7.55 16.13 -23.56
N PRO A 84 -6.41 16.07 -24.26
CA PRO A 84 -6.31 15.38 -25.53
C PRO A 84 -6.45 13.86 -25.35
N GLU A 85 -7.13 13.19 -26.29
CA GLU A 85 -7.18 11.73 -26.31
C GLU A 85 -5.78 11.12 -26.51
N GLY A 86 -5.41 10.15 -25.67
CA GLY A 86 -4.26 9.27 -25.89
C GLY A 86 -2.89 9.74 -25.37
N VAL A 87 -2.84 10.71 -24.46
CA VAL A 87 -1.56 11.16 -23.86
C VAL A 87 -1.16 10.24 -22.70
N SER A 88 -0.36 9.21 -23.01
CA SER A 88 0.20 8.23 -22.06
C SER A 88 0.90 8.87 -20.85
N GLU A 89 1.51 10.04 -21.03
CA GLU A 89 2.26 10.75 -20.01
C GLU A 89 1.37 11.30 -18.88
N ILE A 90 0.12 11.67 -19.17
CA ILE A 90 -0.78 12.17 -18.13
C ILE A 90 -1.28 11.01 -17.27
N GLU A 91 -1.57 9.86 -17.88
CA GLU A 91 -1.89 8.63 -17.16
C GLU A 91 -0.70 8.15 -16.32
N ALA A 92 0.51 8.19 -16.88
CA ALA A 92 1.74 7.86 -16.17
C ALA A 92 2.01 8.80 -14.98
N ALA A 93 1.86 10.11 -15.18
CA ALA A 93 2.00 11.11 -14.12
C ALA A 93 0.98 10.91 -13.01
N SER A 94 -0.28 10.65 -13.36
CA SER A 94 -1.36 10.45 -12.39
C SER A 94 -1.18 9.15 -11.59
N SER A 95 -0.83 8.05 -12.27
CA SER A 95 -0.49 6.76 -11.65
C SER A 95 0.72 6.88 -10.72
N ARG A 96 1.76 7.61 -11.14
CA ARG A 96 2.96 7.83 -10.32
C ARG A 96 2.66 8.75 -9.14
N LEU A 97 1.86 9.80 -9.30
CA LEU A 97 1.45 10.66 -8.20
C LEU A 97 0.62 9.87 -7.17
N GLU A 98 -0.35 9.06 -7.62
CA GLU A 98 -1.13 8.18 -6.73
C GLU A 98 -0.21 7.24 -5.94
N THR A 99 0.75 6.61 -6.62
CA THR A 99 1.79 5.77 -5.99
C THR A 99 2.53 6.53 -4.89
N THR A 100 3.07 7.70 -5.24
CA THR A 100 3.87 8.55 -4.37
C THR A 100 3.07 9.00 -3.14
N LEU A 101 1.83 9.45 -3.32
CA LEU A 101 0.99 9.92 -2.22
C LEU A 101 0.60 8.76 -1.29
N LEU A 102 0.18 7.61 -1.83
CA LEU A 102 -0.20 6.45 -1.01
C LEU A 102 0.98 5.93 -0.17
N VAL A 103 2.16 5.82 -0.77
CA VAL A 103 3.38 5.42 -0.04
C VAL A 103 3.74 6.46 1.03
N SER A 104 3.67 7.75 0.71
CA SER A 104 4.06 8.83 1.62
C SER A 104 3.12 9.00 2.80
N LEU A 105 1.90 8.45 2.74
CA LEU A 105 1.03 8.30 3.93
C LEU A 105 1.71 7.49 5.03
N CYS A 106 2.69 6.64 4.71
CA CYS A 106 3.42 5.81 5.69
C CYS A 106 4.53 6.55 6.45
N SER A 107 4.77 7.84 6.16
CA SER A 107 5.82 8.62 6.84
C SER A 107 5.68 8.59 8.37
N ALA A 108 6.82 8.55 9.07
CA ALA A 108 6.87 8.77 10.51
C ALA A 108 6.74 10.26 10.91
N ASP A 109 6.80 11.17 9.94
CA ASP A 109 6.61 12.60 10.14
C ASP A 109 5.15 13.03 9.90
N VAL A 110 4.57 13.66 10.93
CA VAL A 110 3.18 14.13 10.91
C VAL A 110 2.96 15.23 9.90
N GLU A 111 3.92 16.16 9.75
CA GLU A 111 3.79 17.27 8.79
C GLU A 111 3.78 16.76 7.36
N THR A 112 4.64 15.78 7.05
CA THR A 112 4.62 15.05 5.78
C THR A 112 3.25 14.40 5.55
N CYS A 113 2.72 13.63 6.51
CA CYS A 113 1.39 13.01 6.36
C CYS A 113 0.27 14.04 6.10
N GLN A 114 0.29 15.19 6.79
CA GLN A 114 -0.68 16.26 6.57
C GLN A 114 -0.56 16.85 5.16
N THR A 115 0.67 17.11 4.71
CA THR A 115 0.95 17.60 3.36
C THR A 115 0.46 16.61 2.31
N VAL A 116 0.71 15.31 2.50
CA VAL A 116 0.20 14.24 1.63
C VAL A 116 -1.33 14.25 1.58
N THR A 117 -2.03 14.36 2.71
CA THR A 117 -3.51 14.44 2.70
C THR A 117 -4.04 15.66 1.95
N ALA A 118 -3.32 16.79 2.01
CA ALA A 118 -3.66 17.97 1.23
C ALA A 118 -3.43 17.74 -0.27
N CYS A 119 -2.31 17.12 -0.66
CA CYS A 119 -2.06 16.72 -2.05
C CYS A 119 -3.14 15.77 -2.59
N ILE A 120 -3.58 14.78 -1.80
CA ILE A 120 -4.68 13.88 -2.18
C ILE A 120 -5.96 14.68 -2.45
N GLY A 121 -6.26 15.67 -1.61
CA GLY A 121 -7.40 16.58 -1.80
C GLY A 121 -7.29 17.40 -3.08
N LEU A 122 -6.12 18.01 -3.33
CA LEU A 122 -5.86 18.79 -4.55
C LEU A 122 -5.98 17.91 -5.80
N PHE A 123 -5.39 16.72 -5.78
CA PHE A 123 -5.45 15.75 -6.88
C PHE A 123 -6.89 15.34 -7.18
N PHE A 124 -7.70 15.04 -6.15
CA PHE A 124 -9.11 14.71 -6.32
C PHE A 124 -9.92 15.89 -6.89
N GLU A 125 -9.73 17.09 -6.34
CA GLU A 125 -10.41 18.31 -6.79
C GLU A 125 -10.05 18.65 -8.25
N GLU A 126 -8.78 18.51 -8.64
CA GLU A 126 -8.34 18.72 -10.02
C GLU A 126 -9.04 17.77 -11.00
N ASN A 127 -9.06 16.47 -10.70
CA ASN A 127 -9.73 15.47 -11.54
C ASN A 127 -11.24 15.71 -11.63
N SER A 128 -11.86 16.35 -10.63
CA SER A 128 -13.28 16.71 -10.68
C SER A 128 -13.61 17.93 -11.57
N LEU A 129 -12.59 18.72 -11.94
CA LEU A 129 -12.74 19.90 -12.79
C LEU A 129 -12.67 19.57 -14.30
N VAL A 130 -12.09 18.42 -14.65
CA VAL A 130 -11.98 17.94 -16.03
C VAL A 130 -13.35 17.45 -16.50
N ASP A 131 -13.84 17.95 -17.64
CA ASP A 131 -15.17 17.60 -18.16
C ASP A 131 -15.22 16.12 -18.60
N VAL A 132 -16.08 15.34 -17.96
CA VAL A 132 -16.21 13.88 -18.11
C VAL A 132 -16.90 13.49 -19.44
N ALA A 133 -17.24 14.46 -20.29
CA ALA A 133 -18.02 14.27 -21.51
C ALA A 133 -17.26 13.58 -22.67
N SER A 134 -15.94 13.37 -22.58
CA SER A 134 -15.12 12.74 -23.63
C SER A 134 -14.74 11.29 -23.30
N ASP A 135 -14.63 10.42 -24.32
CA ASP A 135 -14.13 9.05 -24.18
C ASP A 135 -12.68 8.99 -23.66
N ALA A 136 -11.90 10.08 -23.86
CA ALA A 136 -10.60 10.34 -23.24
C ALA A 136 -10.64 10.35 -21.70
N ALA A 137 -11.77 10.75 -21.12
CA ALA A 137 -11.94 10.92 -19.69
C ALA A 137 -12.08 9.58 -18.96
N LYS A 138 -12.19 8.45 -19.66
CA LYS A 138 -12.35 7.11 -19.04
C LYS A 138 -11.12 6.68 -18.24
N GLY A 139 -9.91 7.06 -18.65
CA GLY A 139 -8.68 6.82 -17.88
C GLY A 139 -8.68 7.58 -16.55
N PHE A 140 -9.00 8.88 -16.58
CA PHE A 140 -9.14 9.73 -15.38
C PHE A 140 -10.33 9.37 -14.50
N ALA A 141 -11.42 8.88 -15.10
CA ALA A 141 -12.58 8.40 -14.39
C ALA A 141 -12.23 7.25 -13.43
N THR A 142 -11.19 6.44 -13.71
CA THR A 142 -10.77 5.36 -12.81
C THR A 142 -10.24 5.85 -11.46
N LEU A 143 -9.54 6.99 -11.43
CA LEU A 143 -9.06 7.63 -10.18
C LEU A 143 -10.22 8.24 -9.38
N LEU A 144 -11.20 8.84 -10.09
CA LEU A 144 -12.43 9.36 -9.50
C LEU A 144 -13.33 8.27 -8.90
N ARG A 145 -13.23 7.01 -9.37
CA ARG A 145 -14.04 5.90 -8.84
C ARG A 145 -13.72 5.59 -7.37
N ASN A 146 -12.50 5.85 -6.91
CA ASN A 146 -12.13 5.77 -5.49
C ASN A 146 -12.28 7.12 -4.75
N GLY A 147 -12.94 8.10 -5.38
CA GLY A 147 -13.03 9.48 -4.91
C GLY A 147 -13.65 9.67 -3.53
N GLU A 148 -14.62 8.84 -3.14
CA GLU A 148 -15.20 8.88 -1.78
C GLU A 148 -14.12 8.63 -0.71
N VAL A 149 -13.29 7.61 -0.91
CA VAL A 149 -12.22 7.23 0.01
C VAL A 149 -11.15 8.33 0.04
N TYR A 150 -10.72 8.83 -1.11
CA TYR A 150 -9.73 9.90 -1.19
C TYR A 150 -10.24 11.21 -0.57
N GLY A 151 -11.51 11.56 -0.78
CA GLY A 151 -12.15 12.70 -0.14
C GLY A 151 -12.21 12.57 1.39
N GLU A 152 -12.44 11.37 1.91
CA GLU A 152 -12.40 11.12 3.36
C GLU A 152 -10.99 11.16 3.95
N ILE A 153 -9.97 10.72 3.20
CA ILE A 153 -8.55 10.84 3.58
C ILE A 153 -8.15 12.32 3.62
N ALA A 154 -8.55 13.10 2.61
CA ALA A 154 -8.25 14.53 2.49
C ALA A 154 -9.16 15.43 3.35
N SER A 155 -10.13 14.85 4.06
CA SER A 155 -11.15 15.62 4.77
C SER A 155 -10.56 16.51 5.86
N ARG A 156 -10.78 17.83 5.72
CA ARG A 156 -10.42 18.84 6.73
C ARG A 156 -11.18 18.68 8.06
N ALA A 157 -12.23 17.86 8.08
CA ALA A 157 -12.96 17.54 9.31
C ALA A 157 -12.17 16.58 10.21
N PHE A 158 -11.17 15.87 9.67
CA PHE A 158 -10.29 15.05 10.49
C PHE A 158 -9.40 15.93 11.36
N ARG A 159 -9.41 15.66 12.67
CA ARG A 159 -8.47 16.26 13.60
C ARG A 159 -7.30 15.32 13.80
N PHE A 160 -6.11 15.77 13.41
CA PHE A 160 -4.88 15.03 13.61
C PHE A 160 -4.54 14.99 15.11
N THR A 161 -4.94 13.91 15.79
CA THR A 161 -4.73 13.72 17.24
C THR A 161 -3.42 13.04 17.59
N GLY A 162 -2.77 12.42 16.59
CA GLY A 162 -1.50 11.72 16.71
C GLY A 162 -1.31 10.74 15.56
N LEU A 163 -0.05 10.41 15.24
CA LEU A 163 0.29 9.60 14.07
C LEU A 163 -0.37 8.21 14.11
N VAL A 164 -0.43 7.56 15.28
CA VAL A 164 -1.06 6.24 15.45
C VAL A 164 -2.54 6.28 15.07
N ALA A 165 -3.28 7.27 15.56
CA ALA A 165 -4.72 7.41 15.29
C ALA A 165 -4.98 7.74 13.82
N PHE A 166 -4.12 8.57 13.22
CA PHE A 166 -4.14 8.85 11.79
C PHE A 166 -3.92 7.59 10.95
N GLN A 167 -2.86 6.81 11.22
CA GLN A 167 -2.57 5.58 10.50
C GLN A 167 -3.72 4.58 10.59
N LYS A 168 -4.28 4.38 11.80
CA LYS A 168 -5.44 3.50 11.99
C LYS A 168 -6.66 3.94 11.18
N ARG A 169 -6.93 5.26 11.12
CA ARG A 169 -8.00 5.81 10.28
C ARG A 169 -7.73 5.56 8.80
N VAL A 170 -6.55 5.95 8.31
CA VAL A 170 -6.18 5.82 6.90
C VAL A 170 -6.27 4.37 6.44
N ARG A 171 -5.74 3.41 7.20
CA ARG A 171 -5.84 1.97 6.88
C ARG A 171 -7.28 1.48 6.83
N GLY A 172 -8.15 2.02 7.69
CA GLY A 172 -9.59 1.76 7.62
C GLY A 172 -10.23 2.26 6.31
N LEU A 173 -9.76 3.40 5.81
CA LEU A 173 -10.20 3.97 4.54
C LEU A 173 -9.62 3.19 3.34
N LEU A 174 -8.33 2.81 3.37
CA LEU A 174 -7.70 2.04 2.30
C LEU A 174 -8.39 0.69 2.04
N ARG A 175 -8.86 0.02 3.11
CA ARG A 175 -9.67 -1.23 2.97
C ARG A 175 -11.01 -1.03 2.26
N ARG A 176 -11.49 0.21 2.11
CA ARG A 176 -12.74 0.54 1.41
C ARG A 176 -12.54 0.86 -0.06
N LEU A 177 -11.30 0.95 -0.54
CA LEU A 177 -11.04 1.11 -1.97
C LEU A 177 -11.64 -0.09 -2.74
N GLN A 178 -12.26 0.18 -3.88
CA GLN A 178 -12.95 -0.84 -4.67
C GLN A 178 -12.38 -1.02 -6.07
N TYR A 179 -11.76 0.02 -6.63
CA TYR A 179 -11.27 0.01 -8.00
C TYR A 179 -9.74 -0.03 -8.04
N PRO A 180 -9.12 -1.15 -8.47
CA PRO A 180 -7.67 -1.23 -8.59
C PRO A 180 -7.18 -0.31 -9.72
N THR A 181 -6.05 0.32 -9.48
CA THR A 181 -5.34 1.15 -10.47
C THR A 181 -3.88 0.73 -10.52
N SER A 182 -3.17 1.05 -11.61
CA SER A 182 -1.72 0.82 -11.67
C SER A 182 -0.99 1.51 -10.52
N GLY A 183 -1.43 2.71 -10.12
CA GLY A 183 -0.81 3.46 -9.03
C GLY A 183 -0.98 2.78 -7.67
N ILE A 184 -2.15 2.19 -7.39
CA ILE A 184 -2.41 1.41 -6.17
C ILE A 184 -1.51 0.16 -6.11
N LEU A 185 -1.39 -0.59 -7.22
CA LEU A 185 -0.57 -1.79 -7.25
C LEU A 185 0.92 -1.45 -7.11
N SER A 186 1.40 -0.41 -7.81
CA SER A 186 2.77 0.09 -7.67
C SER A 186 3.05 0.63 -6.27
N ALA A 187 2.08 1.25 -5.59
CA ALA A 187 2.22 1.68 -4.21
C ALA A 187 2.42 0.50 -3.26
N TRP A 188 1.68 -0.59 -3.46
CA TRP A 188 1.83 -1.81 -2.68
C TRP A 188 3.20 -2.46 -2.92
N GLU A 189 3.64 -2.58 -4.19
CA GLU A 189 4.96 -3.13 -4.54
C GLU A 189 6.09 -2.31 -3.90
N TYR A 190 6.07 -0.99 -4.04
CA TYR A 190 7.07 -0.11 -3.43
C TYR A 190 7.05 -0.20 -1.90
N GLY A 191 5.85 -0.19 -1.31
CA GLY A 191 5.67 -0.36 0.13
C GLY A 191 6.24 -1.69 0.63
N PHE A 192 6.12 -2.76 -0.16
CA PHE A 192 6.64 -4.07 0.17
C PHE A 192 8.17 -4.10 0.15
N GLU A 193 8.81 -3.48 -0.84
CA GLU A 193 10.26 -3.36 -0.90
C GLU A 193 10.82 -2.58 0.29
N ARG A 194 10.22 -1.43 0.61
CA ARG A 194 10.64 -0.63 1.78
C ARG A 194 10.39 -1.37 3.08
N TRP A 195 9.23 -2.03 3.22
CA TRP A 195 8.92 -2.86 4.38
C TRP A 195 9.92 -4.02 4.56
N LEU A 196 10.40 -4.63 3.48
CA LEU A 196 11.38 -5.71 3.54
C LEU A 196 12.73 -5.22 4.10
N LEU A 197 13.19 -4.06 3.64
CA LEU A 197 14.42 -3.42 4.15
C LEU A 197 14.30 -3.08 5.64
N LEU A 198 13.20 -2.42 6.01
CA LEU A 198 12.91 -2.07 7.40
C LEU A 198 12.75 -3.32 8.28
N SER A 199 12.08 -4.36 7.80
CA SER A 199 11.90 -5.63 8.52
C SER A 199 13.24 -6.29 8.84
N ARG A 200 14.19 -6.23 7.91
CA ARG A 200 15.55 -6.71 8.14
C ARG A 200 16.24 -5.88 9.22
N GLU A 201 16.15 -4.55 9.15
CA GLU A 201 16.75 -3.66 10.14
C GLU A 201 16.20 -3.89 11.55
N VAL A 202 14.86 -3.88 11.70
CA VAL A 202 14.21 -4.01 13.01
C VAL A 202 14.32 -5.42 13.62
N SER A 203 14.52 -6.45 12.81
CA SER A 203 14.65 -7.84 13.28
C SER A 203 16.09 -8.26 13.59
N MET A 204 17.08 -7.66 12.92
CA MET A 204 18.50 -7.99 13.11
C MET A 204 19.20 -7.09 14.13
N ALA A 205 18.65 -5.91 14.42
CA ALA A 205 19.21 -5.01 15.42
C ALA A 205 19.15 -5.63 16.83
N PRO A 206 20.13 -5.30 17.72
CA PRO A 206 20.03 -5.62 19.13
C PRO A 206 18.71 -5.09 19.73
N VAL A 207 18.17 -5.85 20.69
CA VAL A 207 16.97 -5.42 21.43
C VAL A 207 17.25 -4.04 22.04
N ASP A 208 16.37 -3.07 21.76
CA ASP A 208 16.44 -1.66 22.16
C ASP A 208 17.43 -0.75 21.41
N ALA A 209 18.07 -1.21 20.33
CA ALA A 209 18.94 -0.39 19.47
C ALA A 209 18.25 0.22 18.25
N VAL A 210 17.01 -0.18 17.95
CA VAL A 210 16.25 0.31 16.80
C VAL A 210 15.73 1.72 17.08
N ASP A 211 16.00 2.64 16.15
CA ASP A 211 15.48 3.99 16.22
C ASP A 211 13.94 4.02 16.17
N GLU A 212 13.32 4.90 16.97
CA GLU A 212 11.85 5.00 17.06
C GLU A 212 11.21 5.41 15.74
N ARG A 213 11.90 6.20 14.91
CA ARG A 213 11.43 6.58 13.58
C ARG A 213 11.41 5.36 12.67
N THR A 214 12.51 4.59 12.60
CA THR A 214 12.58 3.34 11.82
C THR A 214 11.47 2.37 12.22
N LEU A 215 11.24 2.19 13.52
CA LEU A 215 10.18 1.32 14.02
C LEU A 215 8.78 1.84 13.64
N THR A 216 8.58 3.16 13.70
CA THR A 216 7.33 3.80 13.32
C THR A 216 7.07 3.63 11.83
N GLU A 217 8.06 3.88 10.97
CA GLU A 217 7.97 3.66 9.51
C GLU A 217 7.67 2.19 9.20
N TRP A 218 8.39 1.26 9.83
CA TRP A 218 8.15 -0.18 9.66
C TRP A 218 6.71 -0.58 10.04
N ARG A 219 6.19 -0.08 11.17
CA ARG A 219 4.81 -0.34 11.58
C ARG A 219 3.82 0.31 10.62
N ASN A 220 4.13 1.50 10.11
CA ASN A 220 3.32 2.23 9.14
C ASN A 220 3.14 1.41 7.86
N TYR A 221 4.25 0.95 7.27
CA TYR A 221 4.25 0.08 6.09
C TYR A 221 3.60 -1.28 6.34
N SER A 222 3.83 -1.91 7.49
CA SER A 222 3.17 -3.19 7.84
C SER A 222 1.64 -3.09 7.71
N GLY A 223 1.05 -2.05 8.30
CA GLY A 223 -0.39 -1.85 8.25
C GLY A 223 -0.90 -1.36 6.89
N PHE A 224 -0.11 -0.56 6.19
CA PHE A 224 -0.40 -0.15 4.82
C PHE A 224 -0.54 -1.36 3.90
N LEU A 225 0.44 -2.28 3.89
CA LEU A 225 0.42 -3.50 3.08
C LEU A 225 -0.75 -4.42 3.42
N ALA A 226 -1.03 -4.60 4.72
CA ALA A 226 -2.17 -5.38 5.20
C ALA A 226 -3.52 -4.81 4.73
N SER A 227 -3.67 -3.49 4.79
CA SER A 227 -4.92 -2.80 4.43
C SER A 227 -5.13 -2.69 2.93
N LEU A 228 -4.09 -2.36 2.16
CA LEU A 228 -4.17 -2.12 0.73
C LEU A 228 -4.09 -3.40 -0.10
N GLY A 229 -3.46 -4.47 0.39
CA GLY A 229 -3.22 -5.67 -0.41
C GLY A 229 -4.50 -6.34 -0.95
N GLY A 230 -5.64 -6.12 -0.30
CA GLY A 230 -6.92 -6.72 -0.70
C GLY A 230 -7.39 -6.30 -2.09
N ILE A 231 -7.21 -5.02 -2.44
CA ILE A 231 -7.59 -4.48 -3.76
C ILE A 231 -6.59 -4.83 -4.85
N CYS A 232 -5.35 -5.20 -4.48
CA CYS A 232 -4.28 -5.54 -5.41
C CYS A 232 -4.32 -6.99 -5.92
N THR A 233 -5.36 -7.76 -5.60
CA THR A 233 -5.49 -9.17 -6.00
C THR A 233 -6.26 -9.32 -7.30
N ALA A 234 -5.91 -10.33 -8.11
CA ALA A 234 -6.58 -10.56 -9.38
C ALA A 234 -8.06 -10.96 -9.25
N ASN A 235 -8.47 -11.46 -8.08
CA ASN A 235 -9.88 -11.71 -7.77
C ASN A 235 -10.71 -10.42 -7.85
N GLN A 236 -10.11 -9.26 -7.60
CA GLN A 236 -10.79 -7.98 -7.71
C GLN A 236 -11.23 -7.67 -9.15
N ALA A 237 -10.40 -7.99 -10.15
CA ALA A 237 -10.79 -7.82 -11.55
C ALA A 237 -11.92 -8.75 -11.98
N ILE A 238 -12.00 -9.95 -11.39
CA ILE A 238 -13.10 -10.88 -11.63
C ILE A 238 -14.41 -10.31 -11.08
N ILE A 239 -14.37 -9.76 -9.86
CA ILE A 239 -15.55 -9.16 -9.21
C ILE A 239 -16.09 -7.96 -10.00
N LEU A 240 -15.21 -7.15 -10.59
CA LEU A 240 -15.59 -5.96 -11.34
C LEU A 240 -15.98 -6.23 -12.80
N GLU A 241 -15.77 -7.45 -13.30
CA GLU A 241 -16.05 -7.85 -14.69
C GLU A 241 -15.44 -6.90 -15.76
N GLU A 242 -14.29 -6.29 -15.47
CA GLU A 242 -13.69 -5.22 -16.30
C GLU A 242 -12.44 -5.72 -17.06
N PRO A 243 -12.49 -5.90 -18.40
CA PRO A 243 -11.42 -6.53 -19.17
C PRO A 243 -10.10 -5.75 -19.18
N THR A 244 -10.16 -4.42 -19.04
CA THR A 244 -8.98 -3.54 -19.05
C THR A 244 -8.07 -3.75 -17.84
N LEU A 245 -8.61 -4.28 -16.73
CA LEU A 245 -7.84 -4.62 -15.54
C LEU A 245 -6.92 -5.85 -15.76
N GLY A 246 -7.15 -6.64 -16.81
CA GLY A 246 -6.35 -7.82 -17.13
C GLY A 246 -4.85 -7.54 -17.37
N VAL A 247 -4.48 -6.29 -17.62
CA VAL A 247 -3.09 -5.83 -17.88
C VAL A 247 -2.33 -5.52 -16.58
N LEU A 248 -3.03 -5.42 -15.44
CA LEU A 248 -2.41 -5.07 -14.16
C LEU A 248 -1.51 -6.20 -13.62
N ARG A 249 -0.43 -5.80 -12.94
CA ARG A 249 0.55 -6.71 -12.31
C ARG A 249 0.09 -7.14 -10.92
N TRP A 250 -0.87 -8.05 -10.87
CA TRP A 250 -1.48 -8.52 -9.63
C TRP A 250 -0.48 -9.14 -8.65
N ILE A 251 -0.60 -8.82 -7.35
CA ILE A 251 0.37 -9.24 -6.32
C ILE A 251 0.25 -10.73 -5.94
N ASP A 252 -0.87 -11.36 -6.29
CA ASP A 252 -1.19 -12.78 -6.04
C ASP A 252 -0.89 -13.68 -7.25
N ARG A 253 -0.40 -13.11 -8.35
CA ARG A 253 0.01 -13.85 -9.56
C ARG A 253 1.51 -13.71 -9.79
N LEU A 254 2.08 -14.69 -10.51
CA LEU A 254 3.49 -14.64 -10.88
C LEU A 254 3.70 -13.82 -12.16
N PRO A 255 4.76 -12.99 -12.22
CA PRO A 255 5.13 -12.30 -13.45
C PRO A 255 5.66 -13.24 -14.55
N SER A 256 6.19 -14.42 -14.19
CA SER A 256 6.77 -15.41 -15.14
C SER A 256 6.83 -16.82 -14.52
N GLU A 257 7.02 -17.86 -15.35
CA GLU A 257 7.11 -19.30 -14.94
C GLU A 257 8.38 -19.68 -14.14
N ASN A 258 9.23 -18.70 -13.80
CA ASN A 258 10.34 -18.96 -12.89
C ASN A 258 9.77 -19.13 -11.47
N HIS A 259 10.31 -20.09 -10.71
CA HIS A 259 9.77 -20.64 -9.46
C HIS A 259 9.76 -19.65 -8.26
N GLU A 260 9.53 -18.38 -8.50
CA GLU A 260 9.35 -17.37 -7.47
C GLU A 260 7.95 -17.50 -6.85
N GLU A 261 7.81 -17.13 -5.60
CA GLU A 261 6.53 -17.06 -4.90
C GLU A 261 5.87 -15.69 -5.21
N PRO A 262 4.53 -15.61 -5.38
CA PRO A 262 3.85 -14.32 -5.56
C PRO A 262 4.18 -13.34 -4.43
N LEU A 263 4.21 -12.03 -4.72
CA LEU A 263 4.58 -11.01 -3.76
C LEU A 263 3.70 -11.04 -2.49
N LEU A 264 2.39 -11.28 -2.66
CA LEU A 264 1.46 -11.43 -1.55
C LEU A 264 1.82 -12.62 -0.64
N GLY A 265 2.14 -13.77 -1.22
CA GLY A 265 2.56 -14.96 -0.46
C GLY A 265 3.81 -14.65 0.36
N ARG A 266 4.82 -14.07 -0.30
CA ARG A 266 6.08 -13.69 0.34
C ARG A 266 5.87 -12.69 1.49
N TYR A 267 5.02 -11.67 1.30
CA TYR A 267 4.67 -10.72 2.34
C TYR A 267 4.03 -11.39 3.56
N LEU A 268 3.01 -12.22 3.34
CA LEU A 268 2.29 -12.90 4.41
C LEU A 268 3.21 -13.84 5.18
N LYS A 269 4.00 -14.64 4.45
CA LYS A 269 5.00 -15.56 5.01
C LYS A 269 6.00 -14.83 5.92
N LEU A 270 6.67 -13.80 5.39
CA LEU A 270 7.65 -13.02 6.16
C LEU A 270 6.99 -12.32 7.36
N SER A 271 5.77 -11.82 7.21
CA SER A 271 5.01 -11.22 8.31
C SER A 271 4.73 -12.24 9.40
N ILE A 272 4.29 -13.45 9.06
CA ILE A 272 4.05 -14.51 10.03
C ILE A 272 5.35 -14.90 10.74
N GLN A 273 6.48 -15.01 10.03
CA GLN A 273 7.78 -15.30 10.62
C GLN A 273 8.23 -14.24 11.65
N LEU A 274 7.83 -12.97 11.48
CA LEU A 274 8.09 -11.92 12.48
C LEU A 274 7.35 -12.14 13.81
N LEU A 275 6.35 -13.03 13.88
CA LEU A 275 5.76 -13.47 15.15
C LEU A 275 6.75 -14.25 16.03
N GLY A 276 7.84 -14.76 15.47
CA GLY A 276 8.95 -15.37 16.21
C GLY A 276 10.11 -14.41 16.51
N CYS A 277 10.02 -13.13 16.12
CA CYS A 277 11.12 -12.17 16.29
C CYS A 277 11.53 -12.03 17.76
N ALA A 278 12.82 -11.83 18.06
CA ALA A 278 13.28 -11.65 19.44
C ALA A 278 12.67 -10.41 20.15
N SER A 279 12.41 -9.34 19.39
CA SER A 279 11.81 -8.12 19.91
C SER A 279 10.31 -8.28 20.18
N VAL A 280 9.89 -8.11 21.43
CA VAL A 280 8.46 -8.13 21.84
C VAL A 280 7.66 -7.10 21.05
N ARG A 281 8.22 -5.90 20.87
CA ARG A 281 7.58 -4.79 20.15
C ARG A 281 7.20 -5.18 18.71
N ILE A 282 8.11 -5.88 18.02
CA ILE A 282 7.89 -6.37 16.66
C ILE A 282 6.82 -7.46 16.66
N ARG A 283 6.93 -8.47 17.52
CA ARG A 283 5.93 -9.56 17.58
C ARG A 283 4.52 -9.04 17.84
N GLU A 284 4.37 -8.13 18.81
CA GLU A 284 3.07 -7.57 19.17
C GLU A 284 2.49 -6.68 18.07
N ALA A 285 3.30 -5.81 17.47
CA ALA A 285 2.88 -4.97 16.36
C ALA A 285 2.48 -5.81 15.13
N THR A 286 3.26 -6.83 14.78
CA THR A 286 2.93 -7.75 13.68
C THR A 286 1.62 -8.48 13.95
N ARG A 287 1.43 -9.02 15.16
CA ARG A 287 0.18 -9.67 15.55
C ARG A 287 -1.00 -8.71 15.47
N GLU A 288 -0.86 -7.48 15.96
CA GLU A 288 -1.88 -6.43 15.88
C GLU A 288 -2.26 -6.11 14.43
N VAL A 289 -1.27 -5.93 13.54
CA VAL A 289 -1.50 -5.68 12.11
C VAL A 289 -2.25 -6.84 11.46
N LEU A 290 -1.75 -8.08 11.62
CA LEU A 290 -2.33 -9.26 10.98
C LEU A 290 -3.74 -9.58 11.50
N SER A 291 -4.01 -9.31 12.77
CA SER A 291 -5.33 -9.54 13.39
C SER A 291 -6.34 -8.44 13.11
N SER A 292 -5.90 -7.19 12.89
CA SER A 292 -6.83 -6.05 12.88
C SER A 292 -6.93 -5.30 11.56
N GLU A 293 -5.87 -5.30 10.75
CA GLU A 293 -5.73 -4.38 9.62
C GLU A 293 -5.80 -5.04 8.24
N VAL A 294 -5.70 -6.38 8.19
CA VAL A 294 -5.80 -7.17 6.96
C VAL A 294 -7.20 -7.05 6.35
N SER A 295 -7.26 -6.81 5.04
CA SER A 295 -8.52 -6.87 4.27
C SER A 295 -9.14 -8.27 4.34
N SER A 296 -10.46 -8.38 4.48
CA SER A 296 -11.17 -9.67 4.52
C SER A 296 -10.93 -10.52 3.27
N THR A 297 -10.72 -9.87 2.11
CA THR A 297 -10.36 -10.54 0.86
C THR A 297 -9.05 -11.33 0.93
N LEU A 298 -8.18 -11.02 1.89
CA LEU A 298 -6.91 -11.71 2.11
C LEU A 298 -6.97 -12.80 3.18
N TYR A 299 -8.09 -12.99 3.88
CA TYR A 299 -8.18 -13.96 4.98
C TYR A 299 -7.81 -15.37 4.55
N GLN A 300 -8.25 -15.81 3.36
CA GLN A 300 -7.92 -17.14 2.86
C GLN A 300 -6.40 -17.31 2.66
N SER A 301 -5.75 -16.32 2.06
CA SER A 301 -4.30 -16.32 1.84
C SER A 301 -3.54 -16.26 3.17
N LEU A 302 -4.02 -15.46 4.13
CA LEU A 302 -3.43 -15.36 5.47
C LEU A 302 -3.53 -16.70 6.22
N PHE A 303 -4.69 -17.36 6.21
CA PHE A 303 -4.86 -18.65 6.85
C PHE A 303 -3.96 -19.72 6.24
N LYS A 304 -3.85 -19.79 4.90
CA LYS A 304 -2.95 -20.72 4.22
C LYS A 304 -1.48 -20.46 4.55
N ALA A 305 -1.04 -19.20 4.53
CA ALA A 305 0.34 -18.86 4.89
C ALA A 305 0.64 -19.22 6.36
N LEU A 306 -0.33 -19.01 7.26
CA LEU A 306 -0.19 -19.34 8.67
C LEU A 306 -0.15 -20.86 8.91
N GLU A 307 -1.00 -21.63 8.22
CA GLU A 307 -0.96 -23.09 8.24
C GLU A 307 0.40 -23.61 7.77
N SER A 308 0.91 -23.08 6.65
CA SER A 308 2.22 -23.49 6.11
C SER A 308 3.38 -23.26 7.09
N GLU A 309 3.45 -22.08 7.74
CA GLU A 309 4.51 -21.82 8.73
C GLU A 309 4.32 -22.64 10.02
N LEU A 310 3.08 -22.96 10.39
CA LEU A 310 2.80 -23.87 11.51
C LEU A 310 3.20 -25.32 11.20
N GLU A 311 3.02 -25.79 9.96
CA GLU A 311 3.52 -27.11 9.55
C GLU A 311 5.05 -27.19 9.65
N VAL A 312 5.77 -26.13 9.27
CA VAL A 312 7.23 -26.04 9.46
C VAL A 312 7.61 -26.14 10.93
N LEU A 313 6.90 -25.44 11.81
CA LEU A 313 7.07 -25.54 13.26
C LEU A 313 6.85 -26.98 13.76
N PHE A 314 5.74 -27.61 13.37
CA PHE A 314 5.36 -28.93 13.89
C PHE A 314 6.21 -30.08 13.36
N THR A 315 6.82 -29.93 12.18
CA THR A 315 7.72 -30.94 11.60
C THR A 315 9.12 -30.93 12.21
N GLY A 316 9.46 -29.93 13.04
CA GLY A 316 10.73 -29.87 13.75
C GLY A 316 11.93 -29.73 12.82
N ALA A 317 11.78 -29.00 11.71
CA ALA A 317 12.83 -28.82 10.70
C ALA A 317 14.09 -28.08 11.23
N LEU A 318 14.03 -27.54 12.45
CA LEU A 318 15.14 -26.86 13.12
C LEU A 318 15.80 -27.82 14.13
N ALA A 319 17.12 -27.97 14.05
CA ALA A 319 17.88 -28.83 14.97
C ALA A 319 17.73 -28.33 16.43
N PRO A 320 17.60 -29.24 17.41
CA PRO A 320 17.34 -28.86 18.80
C PRO A 320 18.55 -28.14 19.40
N SER A 321 18.38 -26.84 19.63
CA SER A 321 19.17 -26.03 20.56
C SER A 321 18.20 -25.38 21.53
N ASP A 322 18.56 -25.25 22.81
CA ASP A 322 17.71 -24.62 23.82
C ASP A 322 17.19 -23.22 23.38
N LYS A 323 18.03 -22.45 22.67
CA LYS A 323 17.64 -21.14 22.12
C LYS A 323 16.65 -21.22 20.97
N ALA A 324 16.69 -22.29 20.16
CA ALA A 324 15.74 -22.50 19.07
C ALA A 324 14.36 -22.87 19.63
N GLN A 325 14.33 -23.70 20.68
CA GLN A 325 13.10 -24.13 21.34
C GLN A 325 12.34 -22.94 21.97
N ASP A 326 13.05 -21.97 22.59
CA ASP A 326 12.41 -20.76 23.13
C ASP A 326 11.73 -19.92 22.04
N VAL A 327 12.36 -19.78 20.86
CA VAL A 327 11.81 -19.05 19.72
C VAL A 327 10.57 -19.75 19.17
N GLU A 328 10.60 -21.08 19.06
CA GLU A 328 9.47 -21.91 18.62
C GLU A 328 8.27 -21.80 19.56
N ILE A 329 8.49 -21.81 20.88
CA ILE A 329 7.43 -21.61 21.88
C ILE A 329 6.82 -20.21 21.76
N ILE A 330 7.66 -19.18 21.62
CA ILE A 330 7.21 -17.79 21.43
C ILE A 330 6.34 -17.69 20.18
N PHE A 331 6.82 -18.20 19.05
CA PHE A 331 6.09 -18.21 17.79
C PHE A 331 4.74 -18.93 17.93
N ALA A 332 4.72 -20.12 18.54
CA ALA A 332 3.49 -20.87 18.80
C ALA A 332 2.48 -20.06 19.63
N GLU A 333 2.94 -19.38 20.69
CA GLU A 333 2.08 -18.52 21.51
C GLU A 333 1.45 -17.38 20.70
N GLN A 334 2.25 -16.73 19.86
CA GLN A 334 1.82 -15.64 19.00
C GLN A 334 0.83 -16.11 17.93
N ALA A 335 1.12 -17.24 17.28
CA ALA A 335 0.29 -17.83 16.24
C ALA A 335 -1.09 -18.26 16.79
N ILE A 336 -1.15 -18.88 17.97
CA ILE A 336 -2.45 -19.21 18.62
C ILE A 336 -3.23 -17.94 18.92
N SER A 337 -2.57 -16.91 19.43
CA SER A 337 -3.24 -15.64 19.76
C SER A 337 -3.77 -14.95 18.50
N LEU A 338 -3.02 -15.01 17.39
CA LEU A 338 -3.45 -14.53 16.08
C LEU A 338 -4.64 -15.34 15.54
N LEU A 339 -4.57 -16.68 15.54
CA LEU A 339 -5.65 -17.55 15.09
C LEU A 339 -6.96 -17.26 15.81
N LYS A 340 -6.91 -17.09 17.14
CA LYS A 340 -8.09 -16.73 17.93
C LYS A 340 -8.69 -15.41 17.50
N ALA A 341 -7.87 -14.37 17.39
CA ALA A 341 -8.32 -13.04 16.98
C ALA A 341 -8.90 -13.05 15.56
N LEU A 342 -8.36 -13.87 14.64
CA LEU A 342 -8.89 -14.02 13.30
C LEU A 342 -10.23 -14.75 13.30
N VAL A 343 -10.36 -15.85 14.05
CA VAL A 343 -11.62 -16.61 14.17
C VAL A 343 -12.74 -15.76 14.76
N GLU A 344 -12.44 -14.93 15.77
CA GLU A 344 -13.39 -14.00 16.38
C GLU A 344 -13.91 -12.92 15.40
N ARG A 345 -13.22 -12.69 14.29
CA ARG A 345 -13.58 -11.69 13.26
C ARG A 345 -14.33 -12.29 12.07
N LEU A 346 -14.55 -13.60 12.02
CA LEU A 346 -15.25 -14.24 10.91
C LEU A 346 -16.75 -14.06 11.09
N GLU A 347 -17.29 -12.96 10.55
CA GLU A 347 -18.70 -12.63 10.70
C GLU A 347 -19.51 -12.93 9.42
N SER A 348 -18.91 -12.75 8.23
CA SER A 348 -19.62 -12.95 6.97
C SER A 348 -19.51 -14.39 6.44
N PRO A 349 -20.47 -14.87 5.61
CA PRO A 349 -20.36 -16.18 4.97
C PRO A 349 -19.10 -16.35 4.12
N SER A 350 -18.63 -15.27 3.48
CA SER A 350 -17.36 -15.26 2.74
C SER A 350 -16.15 -15.45 3.67
N ASP A 351 -16.16 -14.84 4.86
CA ASP A 351 -15.07 -15.00 5.84
C ASP A 351 -15.02 -16.43 6.38
N LEU A 352 -16.19 -17.01 6.69
CA LEU A 352 -16.30 -18.41 7.09
C LEU A 352 -15.83 -19.36 5.99
N GLY A 353 -16.13 -19.04 4.73
CA GLY A 353 -15.60 -19.75 3.57
C GLY A 353 -14.08 -19.66 3.47
N ALA A 354 -13.49 -18.48 3.72
CA ALA A 354 -12.04 -18.30 3.73
C ALA A 354 -11.35 -19.13 4.83
N ALA A 355 -11.93 -19.20 6.02
CA ALA A 355 -11.41 -19.99 7.14
C ALA A 355 -11.55 -21.51 6.93
N SER A 356 -12.49 -21.95 6.09
CA SER A 356 -12.59 -23.37 5.70
C SER A 356 -11.37 -23.88 4.93
N ALA A 357 -10.49 -22.97 4.48
CA ALA A 357 -9.23 -23.33 3.84
C ALA A 357 -8.24 -24.04 4.78
N ILE A 358 -8.44 -23.95 6.11
CA ILE A 358 -7.58 -24.57 7.11
C ILE A 358 -8.35 -25.57 7.99
N HIS A 359 -7.68 -26.66 8.38
CA HIS A 359 -8.27 -27.65 9.29
C HIS A 359 -8.00 -27.26 10.75
N LEU A 360 -8.80 -26.34 11.31
CA LEU A 360 -8.66 -25.83 12.68
C LEU A 360 -8.54 -26.94 13.75
N GLY A 361 -9.31 -28.03 13.62
CA GLY A 361 -9.22 -29.17 14.54
C GLY A 361 -7.89 -29.93 14.45
N ALA A 362 -7.33 -30.06 13.25
CA ALA A 362 -6.02 -30.67 13.04
C ALA A 362 -4.89 -29.77 13.58
N LEU A 363 -5.00 -28.46 13.36
CA LEU A 363 -4.07 -27.47 13.93
C LEU A 363 -4.09 -27.51 15.46
N ALA A 364 -5.27 -27.52 16.08
CA ALA A 364 -5.40 -27.63 17.54
C ALA A 364 -4.72 -28.90 18.10
N LEU A 365 -4.91 -30.04 17.42
CA LEU A 365 -4.26 -31.29 17.78
C LEU A 365 -2.73 -31.22 17.61
N ASN A 366 -2.24 -30.61 16.53
CA ASN A 366 -0.80 -30.45 16.29
C ASN A 366 -0.15 -29.51 17.30
N PHE A 367 -0.83 -28.43 17.71
CA PHE A 367 -0.39 -27.60 18.84
C PHE A 367 -0.30 -28.39 20.14
N ALA A 368 -1.29 -29.22 20.45
CA ALA A 368 -1.25 -30.06 21.65
C ALA A 368 -0.04 -31.00 21.63
N LYS A 369 0.18 -31.71 20.51
CA LYS A 369 1.34 -32.60 20.33
C LYS A 369 2.68 -31.87 20.46
N PHE A 370 2.79 -30.68 19.88
CA PHE A 370 3.98 -29.84 19.99
C PHE A 370 4.25 -29.49 21.46
N LEU A 371 3.24 -29.05 22.21
CA LEU A 371 3.39 -28.67 23.62
C LEU A 371 3.67 -29.85 24.56
N ASP A 372 3.23 -31.06 24.22
CA ASP A 372 3.57 -32.28 24.97
C ASP A 372 5.03 -32.70 24.76
N GLY A 373 5.63 -32.34 23.62
CA GLY A 373 7.04 -32.62 23.30
C GLY A 373 8.04 -31.62 23.89
N VAL A 374 7.59 -30.52 24.49
CA VAL A 374 8.42 -29.43 25.01
C VAL A 374 8.45 -29.48 26.54
N SER A 375 9.62 -29.19 27.13
CA SER A 375 9.75 -29.14 28.60
C SER A 375 8.84 -28.07 29.22
N ASP A 376 8.32 -28.34 30.42
CA ASP A 376 7.43 -27.41 31.10
C ASP A 376 8.20 -26.15 31.53
N SER A 377 7.95 -25.05 30.81
CA SER A 377 8.40 -23.71 31.15
C SER A 377 7.20 -22.80 31.44
N THR A 378 7.44 -21.62 32.01
CA THR A 378 6.37 -20.62 32.21
C THR A 378 5.70 -20.24 30.89
N ASN A 379 6.45 -20.20 29.79
CA ASN A 379 5.92 -19.93 28.46
C ASN A 379 5.09 -21.11 27.94
N THR A 380 5.58 -22.34 28.08
CA THR A 380 4.84 -23.57 27.72
C THR A 380 3.49 -23.63 28.43
N LEU A 381 3.44 -23.29 29.72
CA LEU A 381 2.20 -23.23 30.50
C LEU A 381 1.23 -22.14 29.99
N ARG A 382 1.74 -20.96 29.59
CA ARG A 382 0.90 -19.91 28.98
C ARG A 382 0.26 -20.37 27.68
N VAL A 383 1.02 -21.07 26.82
CA VAL A 383 0.49 -21.62 25.57
C VAL A 383 -0.57 -22.69 25.84
N LYS A 384 -0.30 -23.64 26.77
CA LYS A 384 -1.26 -24.67 27.20
C LYS A 384 -2.57 -24.07 27.72
N ILE A 385 -2.51 -23.03 28.56
CA ILE A 385 -3.70 -22.31 29.07
C ILE A 385 -4.48 -21.64 27.92
N LYS A 386 -3.78 -21.00 26.98
CA LYS A 386 -4.44 -20.40 25.81
C LYS A 386 -5.14 -21.46 24.99
N LEU A 387 -4.51 -22.60 24.71
CA LEU A 387 -5.12 -23.69 23.94
C LEU A 387 -6.33 -24.33 24.64
N GLY A 388 -6.23 -24.59 25.96
CA GLY A 388 -7.29 -25.26 26.73
C GLY A 388 -8.53 -24.41 27.04
N ARG A 389 -8.47 -23.08 26.88
CA ARG A 389 -9.65 -22.20 27.03
C ARG A 389 -10.54 -22.13 25.78
N SER A 390 -10.22 -22.91 24.74
CA SER A 390 -10.95 -22.93 23.45
C SER A 390 -11.85 -24.17 23.26
N SER A 391 -11.92 -25.05 24.26
CA SER A 391 -12.79 -26.24 24.28
C SER A 391 -14.05 -26.03 25.10
#